data_AF-A0A2C8F9B1-F1
#
_entry.id   AF-A0A2C8F9B1-F1
#
_cell.length_a   1.000
_cell.length_b   1.000
_cell.length_c   1.000
_cell.angle_alpha   90.00
_cell.angle_beta   90.00
_cell.angle_gamma   90.00
#
_symmetry.space_group_name_H-M   'P 1'
#
loop_
_entity.id
_entity.type
_entity.pdbx_description
1 polymer ?
#
loop_
_entity_poly.entity_id
_entity_poly.type
_entity_poly.pdbx_seq_one_letter_code
_entity_poly.pdbx_strand_id
1 'polypeptide(L)' 'MLNNGLELHRAYKRLFDSPDGQAVMNDLEQRGCFHHSTFSAEHGRTQFNEGRRSLILHMKHMCDEHNFINKENNQ' A
#
# COMPACT_ATOMS: atom_id res chain seq x y z
N MET A 1 -15.81 -10.95 -10.70
CA MET A 1 -15.43 -9.89 -9.74
C MET A 1 -14.73 -10.57 -8.57
N LEU A 2 -13.51 -10.16 -8.22
CA LEU A 2 -12.83 -10.62 -7.00
C LEU A 2 -13.60 -10.00 -5.82
N ASN A 3 -14.31 -10.81 -5.06
CA ASN A 3 -15.46 -10.37 -4.26
C ASN A 3 -15.26 -10.51 -2.74
N ASN A 4 -14.05 -10.80 -2.27
CA ASN A 4 -13.72 -10.70 -0.85
C ASN A 4 -12.31 -10.11 -0.64
N GLY A 5 -12.10 -9.47 0.52
CA GLY A 5 -10.84 -8.79 0.84
C GLY A 5 -9.62 -9.71 0.84
N LEU A 6 -9.82 -11.01 1.11
CA LEU A 6 -8.77 -12.03 1.11
C LEU A 6 -8.30 -12.36 -0.31
N GLU A 7 -9.21 -12.49 -1.26
CA GLU A 7 -8.89 -12.67 -2.68
C GLU A 7 -8.12 -11.48 -3.24
N LEU A 8 -8.52 -10.26 -2.84
CA LEU A 8 -7.83 -9.05 -3.25
C LEU A 8 -6.44 -8.96 -2.62
N HIS A 9 -6.29 -9.27 -1.33
CA HIS A 9 -4.99 -9.43 -0.68
C HIS A 9 -4.09 -10.41 -1.45
N ARG A 10 -4.59 -11.60 -1.76
CA ARG A 10 -3.84 -12.62 -2.52
C ARG A 10 -3.42 -12.11 -3.90
N ALA A 11 -4.24 -11.29 -4.56
CA ALA A 11 -3.89 -10.67 -5.83
C ALA A 11 -2.77 -9.62 -5.68
N TYR A 12 -2.86 -8.74 -4.68
CA TYR A 12 -1.82 -7.76 -4.35
C TYR A 12 -0.50 -8.45 -4.03
N LYS A 13 -0.52 -9.45 -3.14
CA LYS A 13 0.66 -10.22 -2.75
C LYS A 13 1.33 -10.86 -3.97
N ARG A 14 0.59 -11.60 -4.80
CA ARG A 14 1.14 -12.21 -6.02
C ARG A 14 1.76 -11.19 -6.98
N LEU A 15 1.12 -10.02 -7.14
CA LEU A 15 1.63 -8.97 -8.02
C LEU A 15 2.95 -8.40 -7.48
N PHE A 16 2.98 -8.00 -6.20
CA PHE A 16 4.12 -7.32 -5.60
C PHE A 16 5.24 -8.26 -5.13
N ASP A 17 5.01 -9.57 -5.08
CA ASP A 17 6.05 -10.59 -4.91
C ASP A 17 6.83 -10.85 -6.21
N SER A 18 6.32 -10.41 -7.38
CA SER A 18 7.07 -10.52 -8.63
C SER A 18 8.26 -9.55 -8.69
N PRO A 19 9.34 -9.84 -9.46
CA PRO A 19 10.49 -8.93 -9.57
C PRO A 19 10.10 -7.52 -10.02
N ASP A 20 9.25 -7.41 -11.03
CA ASP A 20 8.78 -6.11 -11.53
C ASP A 20 7.87 -5.41 -10.51
N GLY A 21 7.03 -6.17 -9.80
CA GLY A 21 6.22 -5.65 -8.70
C GLY A 21 7.07 -5.05 -7.59
N GLN A 22 8.15 -5.72 -7.18
CA GLN A 22 9.09 -5.21 -6.18
C GLN A 22 9.79 -3.94 -6.69
N ALA A 23 10.21 -3.90 -7.96
CA ALA A 23 10.81 -2.70 -8.55
C ALA A 23 9.85 -1.50 -8.53
N VAL A 24 8.57 -1.72 -8.86
CA VAL A 24 7.54 -0.69 -8.80
C VAL A 24 7.27 -0.25 -7.36
N MET A 25 7.14 -1.18 -6.40
CA MET A 25 6.93 -0.82 -5.00
C MET A 25 8.08 0.03 -4.45
N ASN A 26 9.32 -0.33 -4.76
CA ASN A 26 10.50 0.44 -4.35
C ASN A 26 10.49 1.86 -4.93
N ASP A 27 10.15 2.03 -6.21
CA ASP A 27 10.01 3.35 -6.83
C ASP A 27 8.89 4.18 -6.15
N LEU A 28 7.74 3.55 -5.87
CA LEU A 28 6.64 4.22 -5.19
C LEU A 28 7.03 4.71 -3.79
N GLU A 29 7.70 3.87 -3.00
CA GLU A 29 8.16 4.21 -1.65
C GLU A 29 9.12 5.41 -1.63
N GLN A 30 10.05 5.46 -2.58
CA GLN A 30 10.99 6.58 -2.73
C GLN A 30 10.25 7.88 -3.05
N ARG A 31 9.26 7.82 -3.94
CA ARG A 31 8.58 9.03 -4.40
C ARG A 31 7.48 9.51 -3.46
N GLY A 32 6.83 8.63 -2.70
CA GLY A 32 5.64 8.94 -1.92
C GLY A 32 5.89 9.27 -0.45
N CYS A 33 7.08 9.78 -0.11
CA CYS A 33 7.45 10.19 1.26
C CYS A 33 7.24 9.06 2.28
N PHE A 34 7.42 7.79 1.89
CA PHE A 34 7.16 6.67 2.79
C PHE A 34 8.15 6.66 3.97
N HIS A 35 9.42 6.99 3.71
CA HIS A 35 10.48 7.03 4.71
C HIS A 35 10.85 8.45 5.20
N HIS A 36 10.10 9.47 4.79
CA HIS A 36 10.43 10.88 5.05
C HIS A 36 9.21 11.66 5.52
N SER A 37 9.45 12.84 6.10
CA SER A 37 8.35 13.75 6.42
C SER A 37 7.60 14.15 5.16
N THR A 38 6.28 14.16 5.24
CA THR A 38 5.38 14.67 4.21
C THR A 38 5.28 16.20 4.24
N PHE A 39 5.75 16.84 5.33
CA PHE A 39 5.66 18.28 5.51
C PHE A 39 6.41 19.04 4.42
N SER A 40 5.75 20.08 3.92
CA SER A 40 6.33 21.12 3.07
C SER A 40 5.76 22.47 3.46
N ALA A 41 6.60 23.51 3.41
CA ALA A 41 6.18 24.90 3.58
C ALA A 41 5.38 25.42 2.37
N GLU A 42 5.47 24.74 1.23
CA GLU A 42 4.67 25.03 0.04
C GLU A 42 3.20 24.66 0.29
N HIS A 43 2.29 25.61 0.03
CA HIS A 43 0.86 25.42 0.24
C HIS A 43 0.32 24.21 -0.54
N GLY A 44 -0.46 23.36 0.11
CA GLY A 44 -1.06 22.17 -0.50
C GLY A 44 -0.11 20.98 -0.69
N ARG A 45 1.22 21.19 -0.63
CA ARG A 45 2.20 20.14 -0.90
C ARG A 45 2.21 19.06 0.18
N THR A 46 1.97 19.43 1.43
CA THR A 46 1.82 18.46 2.53
C THR A 46 0.64 17.52 2.26
N GLN A 47 -0.53 18.04 1.90
CA GLN A 47 -1.71 17.24 1.59
C GLN A 47 -1.49 16.32 0.39
N PHE A 48 -0.82 16.81 -0.65
CA PHE A 48 -0.44 16.00 -1.81
C PHE A 48 0.49 14.84 -1.43
N ASN A 49 1.52 15.11 -0.61
CA ASN A 49 2.44 14.08 -0.13
C ASN A 49 1.72 13.04 0.74
N GLU A 50 0.79 13.46 1.61
CA GLU A 50 -0.03 12.57 2.42
C GLU A 50 -0.92 11.66 1.58
N GLY A 51 -1.53 12.18 0.52
CA GLY A 51 -2.33 11.37 -0.41
C GLY A 51 -1.49 10.24 -1.05
N ARG A 52 -0.25 10.55 -1.45
CA ARG A 52 0.67 9.57 -2.04
C ARG A 52 1.14 8.54 -1.02
N ARG A 53 1.46 8.98 0.20
CA ARG A 53 1.85 8.09 1.29
C ARG A 53 0.71 7.15 1.68
N SER A 54 -0.52 7.65 1.72
CA SER A 54 -1.72 6.86 2.01
C SER A 54 -1.91 5.73 1.00
N LEU A 55 -1.70 6.00 -0.30
CA LEU A 55 -1.79 4.97 -1.34
C LEU A 55 -0.76 3.85 -1.13
N ILE A 56 0.49 4.19 -0.80
CA ILE A 56 1.55 3.21 -0.56
C ILE A 56 1.26 2.39 0.70
N LEU A 57 0.80 3.04 1.77
CA LEU A 57 0.39 2.37 3.00
C LEU A 57 -0.75 1.39 2.73
N HIS A 58 -1.71 1.75 1.89
CA HIS A 58 -2.78 0.84 1.47
C HIS A 58 -2.22 -0.37 0.72
N MET A 59 -1.33 -0.17 -0.26
CA MET A 59 -0.71 -1.28 -0.99
C MET A 59 0.06 -2.22 -0.06
N LYS A 60 0.84 -1.68 0.88
CA LYS A 60 1.56 -2.47 1.88
C LYS A 60 0.63 -3.24 2.81
N HIS A 61 -0.44 -2.59 3.28
CA HIS A 61 -1.49 -3.25 4.05
C HIS A 61 -2.07 -4.44 3.28
N MET A 62 -2.37 -4.27 1.99
CA MET A 62 -2.87 -5.34 1.14
C MET A 62 -1.85 -6.45 0.86
N CYS A 63 -0.54 -6.24 1.04
CA CYS A 63 0.48 -7.27 0.85
C CYS A 63 0.77 -8.08 2.12
N ASP A 64 0.46 -7.52 3.29
CA ASP A 64 0.69 -8.15 4.59
C ASP A 64 -0.47 -9.06 4.98
N GLU A 65 -0.16 -10.36 5.09
CA GLU A 65 -1.13 -11.42 5.39
C GLU A 65 -1.75 -11.27 6.78
N HIS A 66 -1.03 -10.69 7.76
CA HIS A 66 -1.55 -10.49 9.12
C HIS A 66 -2.78 -9.57 9.16
N ASN A 67 -2.97 -8.73 8.15
CA ASN A 67 -4.14 -7.87 8.02
C ASN A 67 -5.43 -8.62 7.64
N PHE A 68 -5.33 -9.90 7.26
CA PHE A 68 -6.45 -10.70 6.75
C PHE A 68 -6.72 -11.99 7.53
N ILE A 69 -5.81 -12.42 8.43
CA ILE A 69 -5.88 -13.70 9.17
C ILE A 69 -7.07 -13.80 10.14
N ASN A 70 -7.67 -12.70 10.60
CA ASN A 70 -8.68 -12.71 11.68
C ASN A 70 -10.14 -12.48 11.24
N LYS A 71 -10.48 -12.54 9.94
CA LYS A 71 -11.85 -12.27 9.47
C LYS A 71 -12.73 -13.50 9.22
N GLU A 72 -12.20 -14.71 9.35
CA GLU A 72 -12.95 -15.95 9.10
C GLU A 72 -13.67 -16.51 10.35
N ASN A 73 -13.33 -16.06 11.56
CA ASN A 73 -13.88 -16.60 12.82
C ASN A 73 -15.05 -15.79 13.43
N ASN A 74 -15.50 -14.71 12.76
CA ASN A 74 -16.57 -13.82 13.24
C ASN A 74 -17.70 -13.66 12.19
N GLN A 75 -18.10 -14.75 11.53
CA GLN A 75 -19.35 -14.82 10.76
C GLN A 75 -20.29 -15.84 11.39
#